data_AF-A0A4Q5WCA9-F1
#
_entry.id   AF-A0A4Q5WCA9-F1
#
_cell.length_a   1.000
_cell.length_b   1.000
_cell.length_c   1.000
_cell.angle_alpha   90.00
_cell.angle_beta   90.00
_cell.angle_gamma   90.00
#
_symmetry.space_group_name_H-M   'P 1'
#
loop_
_entity.id
_entity.type
_entity.pdbx_description
1 polymer ?
#
loop_
_entity_poly.entity_id
_entity_poly.type
_entity_poly.pdbx_seq_one_letter_code
_entity_poly.pdbx_strand_id
1 'polypeptide(L)' 'MSTSQPVRTPGLSLKVANSGPVTSPTRIKLRNINAFYGAKQALFDVNLDIPDNAVTAFIG' A
#
# COMPACT_ATOMS: atom_id res chain seq x y z
N MET A 1 11.63 -52.02 -14.43
CA MET A 1 10.50 -51.11 -14.71
C MET A 1 10.84 -49.73 -14.12
N SER A 2 11.04 -48.72 -14.96
CA SER A 2 11.39 -47.34 -14.56
C SER A 2 10.14 -46.47 -14.64
N THR A 3 9.71 -45.85 -13.55
CA THR A 3 8.55 -44.94 -13.55
C THR A 3 9.04 -43.50 -13.73
N SER A 4 8.61 -42.89 -14.82
CA SER A 4 8.85 -41.48 -15.16
C SER A 4 8.01 -40.56 -14.26
N GLN A 5 8.66 -39.73 -13.44
CA GLN A 5 8.00 -38.62 -12.74
C GLN A 5 7.76 -37.43 -13.69
N PRO A 6 6.60 -36.77 -13.66
CA PRO A 6 6.37 -35.54 -14.42
C PRO A 6 7.11 -34.36 -13.77
N VAL A 7 8.00 -33.73 -14.53
CA VAL A 7 8.70 -32.49 -14.17
C VAL A 7 7.67 -31.38 -13.93
N ARG A 8 7.53 -30.95 -12.68
CA ARG A 8 6.74 -29.78 -12.32
C ARG A 8 7.46 -28.53 -12.85
N THR A 9 6.79 -27.82 -13.75
CA THR A 9 7.25 -26.56 -14.34
C THR A 9 7.65 -25.58 -13.22
N PRO A 10 8.76 -24.83 -13.34
CA PRO A 10 9.16 -23.87 -12.31
C PRO A 10 8.07 -22.80 -12.17
N GLY A 11 7.53 -22.66 -10.95
CA GLY A 11 6.54 -21.64 -10.64
C GLY A 11 7.07 -20.24 -10.94
N LEU A 12 6.20 -19.37 -11.45
CA LEU A 12 6.51 -17.96 -11.68
C LEU A 12 7.07 -17.32 -10.39
N SER A 13 8.34 -16.92 -10.42
CA SER A 13 8.93 -16.10 -9.36
C SER A 13 8.58 -14.63 -9.64
N LEU A 14 7.49 -14.15 -9.04
CA LEU A 14 7.08 -12.75 -9.16
C LEU A 14 8.01 -11.89 -8.29
N LYS A 15 8.88 -11.13 -8.93
CA LYS A 15 9.71 -10.12 -8.27
C LYS A 15 8.78 -8.98 -7.82
N VAL A 16 8.42 -8.97 -6.54
CA VAL A 16 7.67 -7.86 -5.94
C VAL A 16 8.59 -6.64 -5.97
N ALA A 17 8.29 -5.69 -6.85
CA ALA A 17 9.19 -4.59 -7.19
C ALA A 17 9.40 -3.56 -6.07
N ASN A 18 8.64 -3.64 -4.97
CA ASN A 18 8.74 -2.65 -3.90
C ASN A 18 8.36 -3.27 -2.54
N SER A 19 9.35 -3.79 -1.81
CA SER A 19 9.20 -4.27 -0.43
C SER A 19 10.00 -3.47 0.60
N GLY A 20 10.74 -2.44 0.15
CA GLY A 20 11.52 -1.56 1.00
C GLY A 20 10.67 -0.43 1.60
N PRO A 21 11.03 0.09 2.80
CA PRO A 21 10.39 1.26 3.36
C PRO A 21 10.54 2.47 2.44
N VAL A 22 9.46 3.24 2.27
CA VAL A 22 9.48 4.46 1.45
C VAL A 22 10.26 5.54 2.21
N THR A 23 11.41 5.95 1.68
CA THR A 23 12.32 6.93 2.32
C THR A 23 12.24 8.33 1.72
N SER A 24 11.38 8.53 0.72
CA SER A 24 11.16 9.83 0.08
C SER A 24 10.70 10.90 1.09
N PRO A 25 11.04 12.18 0.86
CA PRO A 25 10.50 13.27 1.67
C PRO A 25 8.97 13.36 1.51
N THR A 26 8.28 13.82 2.56
CA THR A 26 6.83 14.07 2.52
C THR A 26 6.50 15.13 1.47
N ARG A 27 5.60 14.80 0.54
CA ARG A 27 5.05 15.78 -0.41
C ARG A 27 3.71 16.33 0.03
N ILE A 28 2.85 15.49 0.59
CA ILE A 28 1.51 15.88 1.04
C ILE A 28 1.47 15.73 2.55
N LYS A 29 1.20 16.84 3.24
CA LYS A 29 1.13 16.92 4.70
C LYS A 29 -0.25 17.41 5.10
N LEU A 30 -0.99 16.59 5.82
CA LEU A 30 -2.33 16.87 6.31
C LEU A 30 -2.29 16.86 7.83
N ARG A 31 -2.82 17.91 8.46
CA ARG A 31 -2.87 18.02 9.91
C ARG A 31 -4.25 18.44 10.38
N ASN A 32 -4.71 17.82 11.45
CA ASN A 32 -5.94 18.12 12.16
C ASN A 32 -7.18 18.15 11.26
N ILE A 33 -7.27 17.21 10.33
CA ILE A 33 -8.34 17.18 9.34
C ILE A 33 -9.63 16.70 10.00
N ASN A 34 -10.68 17.49 9.83
CA ASN A 34 -12.04 17.17 10.23
C ASN A 34 -12.94 17.31 9.01
N ALA A 35 -13.75 16.28 8.71
CA ALA A 35 -14.63 16.26 7.54
C ALA A 35 -16.07 15.93 7.94
N PHE A 36 -17.04 16.58 7.31
CA PHE A 36 -18.46 16.51 7.70
C PHE A 36 -19.36 16.32 6.47
N TYR A 37 -20.37 15.47 6.63
CA TYR A 37 -21.54 15.40 5.76
C TYR A 37 -22.70 16.12 6.45
N GLY A 38 -22.84 17.41 6.18
CA GLY A 38 -23.81 18.28 6.85
C GLY A 38 -23.53 18.34 8.35
N ALA A 39 -24.52 17.96 9.16
CA ALA A 39 -24.37 17.93 10.62
C ALA A 39 -23.57 16.73 11.14
N LYS A 40 -23.32 15.69 10.34
CA LYS A 40 -22.59 14.49 10.78
C LYS A 40 -21.12 14.60 10.44
N GLN A 41 -20.26 14.31 11.40
CA GLN A 41 -18.81 14.27 11.20
C GLN A 41 -18.36 12.88 10.76
N ALA A 42 -17.54 12.82 9.71
CA ALA A 42 -16.99 11.60 9.11
C ALA A 42 -15.51 11.39 9.47
N LEU A 43 -14.70 12.44 9.50
CA LEU A 43 -13.29 12.38 9.91
C LEU A 43 -13.06 13.26 11.13
N PHE A 44 -12.30 12.76 12.10
CA PHE A 44 -11.97 13.43 13.36
C PHE A 44 -10.46 13.54 13.50
N ASP A 45 -9.96 14.76 13.57
CA ASP A 45 -8.55 15.11 13.83
C ASP A 45 -7.50 14.23 13.10
N VAL A 46 -7.71 13.97 11.82
CA VAL A 46 -6.84 13.07 11.05
C VAL A 46 -5.54 13.77 10.68
N ASN A 47 -4.41 13.12 10.98
CA ASN A 47 -3.07 13.54 10.61
C ASN A 47 -2.47 12.52 9.62
N LEU A 48 -1.95 12.99 8.48
CA LEU A 48 -1.40 12.12 7.43
C LEU A 48 -0.20 12.77 6.74
N ASP A 49 0.82 11.96 6.45
CA ASP A 49 1.96 12.32 5.61
C ASP A 49 2.09 11.33 4.45
N ILE A 50 2.12 11.84 3.22
CA ILE A 50 2.33 11.04 2.01
C ILE A 50 3.71 11.38 1.43
N PRO A 51 4.65 10.42 1.39
CA PRO A 51 5.96 10.60 0.78
C PRO A 51 5.91 10.82 -0.73
N ASP A 52 6.98 11.39 -1.29
CA ASP A 52 7.12 11.54 -2.74
C ASP A 52 7.19 10.20 -3.47
N ASN A 53 6.56 10.13 -4.63
CA ASN A 53 6.48 8.95 -5.49
C ASN A 53 5.98 7.69 -4.74
N ALA A 54 5.19 7.87 -3.68
CA ALA A 54 4.62 6.78 -2.89
C ALA A 54 3.21 6.42 -3.38
N VAL A 55 2.96 5.12 -3.53
CA VAL A 55 1.59 4.61 -3.70
C VAL A 55 1.00 4.41 -2.31
N THR A 56 0.03 5.24 -1.94
CA THR A 56 -0.67 5.16 -0.65
C THR A 56 -2.12 4.76 -0.88
N ALA A 57 -2.50 3.59 -0.36
CA ALA A 57 -3.88 3.13 -0.37
C ALA A 57 -4.55 3.45 0.97
N PHE A 58 -5.75 4.04 0.92
CA PHE A 58 -6.61 4.20 2.08
C PHE A 58 -7.60 3.05 2.11
N ILE A 59 -7.54 2.25 3.16
CA ILE A 59 -8.42 1.11 3.36
C ILE A 59 -9.29 1.44 4.57
N GLY A 60 -10.60 1.31 4.41
CA GLY A 60 -11.62 1.59 5.42
C GLY A 60 -12.78 0.65 5.27
#